data_AF-A0A7Y2Z8R7-F1
#
_entry.id   AF-A0A7Y2Z8R7-F1
#
_cell.length_a   1.000
_cell.length_b   1.000
_cell.length_c   1.000
_cell.angle_alpha   90.00
_cell.angle_beta   90.00
_cell.angle_gamma   90.00
#
_symmetry.space_group_name_H-M   'P 1'
#
loop_
_entity.id
_entity.type
_entity.pdbx_description
1 polymer ?
#
loop_
_entity_poly.entity_id
_entity_poly.type
_entity_poly.pdbx_seq_one_letter_code
_entity_poly.pdbx_strand_id
1 'polypeptide(L)' 'MDWMTQLQVMQIWHVQSEAKQRALVKSYLMTHPGISTSDDWQRFLAAIFGIGRPDPGYL' A
#
# COMPACT_ATOMS: atom_id res chain seq x y z
N MET A 1 -4.40 10.74 -0.76
CA MET A 1 -3.19 10.45 0.04
C MET A 1 -2.30 11.69 0.01
N ASP A 2 -1.61 12.07 1.09
CA ASP A 2 -0.65 13.17 1.03
C ASP A 2 0.59 12.77 0.20
N TRP A 3 1.24 13.75 -0.44
CA TRP A 3 2.40 13.51 -1.32
C TRP A 3 3.54 12.76 -0.61
N MET A 4 3.78 13.05 0.67
CA MET A 4 4.83 12.41 1.46
C MET A 4 4.51 10.92 1.71
N THR A 5 3.25 10.62 2.00
CA THR A 5 2.76 9.24 2.20
C THR A 5 2.90 8.44 0.90
N GLN A 6 2.57 9.05 -0.24
CA GLN A 6 2.71 8.40 -1.55
C GLN A 6 4.17 8.06 -1.87
N LEU A 7 5.11 8.97 -1.60
CA LEU A 7 6.52 8.70 -1.80
C LEU A 7 7.03 7.56 -0.91
N GLN A 8 6.64 7.52 0.36
CA GLN A 8 7.01 6.44 1.29
C GLN A 8 6.48 5.09 0.81
N VAL A 9 5.23 5.04 0.34
CA VAL A 9 4.63 3.82 -0.25
C VAL A 9 5.46 3.34 -1.44
N MET A 10 5.80 4.24 -2.37
CA MET A 10 6.58 3.90 -3.56
C MET A 10 8.00 3.42 -3.21
N GLN A 11 8.67 4.06 -2.25
CA GLN A 11 9.99 3.64 -1.79
C GLN A 11 9.97 2.23 -1.21
N ILE A 12 9.02 1.95 -0.31
CA ILE A 12 8.89 0.62 0.32
C ILE A 12 8.50 -0.43 -0.72
N TRP A 13 7.63 -0.08 -1.68
CA TRP A 13 7.26 -0.97 -2.77
C TRP A 13 8.45 -1.37 -3.66
N HIS A 14 9.31 -0.41 -4.03
CA HIS A 14 10.45 -0.65 -4.93
C HIS A 14 11.55 -1.53 -4.32
N VAL A 15 11.67 -1.57 -2.99
CA VAL A 15 12.65 -2.42 -2.31
C VAL A 15 12.12 -3.83 -2.01
N GLN A 16 10.84 -4.13 -2.30
CA GLN A 16 10.30 -5.47 -2.12
C GLN A 16 10.85 -6.45 -3.16
N SER A 17 11.05 -7.71 -2.75
CA SER A 17 11.38 -8.78 -3.69
C SER A 17 10.21 -9.06 -4.63
N GLU A 18 10.51 -9.56 -5.83
CA GLU A 18 9.49 -9.89 -6.84
C GLU A 18 8.43 -10.88 -6.30
N ALA A 19 8.85 -11.86 -5.49
CA ALA A 19 7.94 -12.80 -4.84
C ALA A 19 6.93 -12.09 -3.91
N LYS A 20 7.39 -11.10 -3.12
CA LYS A 20 6.51 -10.30 -2.26
C LYS A 20 5.59 -9.40 -3.07
N GLN A 21 6.11 -8.75 -4.12
CA GLN A 21 5.30 -7.92 -5.01
C GLN A 21 4.17 -8.73 -5.65
N ARG A 22 4.46 -9.92 -6.18
CA ARG A 22 3.44 -10.84 -6.72
C ARG A 22 2.39 -11.25 -5.68
N ALA A 23 2.83 -11.55 -4.46
CA ALA A 23 1.91 -11.91 -3.38
C ALA A 23 0.95 -10.76 -3.00
N LEU A 24 1.46 -9.52 -2.92
CA LEU A 24 0.67 -8.33 -2.61
C LEU A 24 -0.34 -8.01 -3.72
N VAL A 25 0.09 -8.08 -4.99
CA VAL A 25 -0.82 -7.90 -6.14
C VAL A 25 -1.92 -8.96 -6.14
N LYS A 26 -1.58 -10.23 -5.90
CA LYS A 26 -2.56 -11.32 -5.80
C LYS A 26 -3.57 -11.07 -4.68
N SER A 27 -3.09 -10.68 -3.50
CA SER A 27 -3.95 -10.36 -2.35
C SER A 27 -4.89 -9.20 -2.64
N TYR A 28 -4.42 -8.17 -3.33
CA TYR A 28 -5.22 -7.04 -3.74
C TYR A 28 -6.31 -7.43 -4.74
N LEU A 29 -5.97 -8.20 -5.78
CA LEU A 29 -6.94 -8.66 -6.78
C LEU A 29 -8.01 -9.61 -6.20
N MET A 30 -7.66 -10.40 -5.18
CA MET A 30 -8.64 -11.24 -4.48
C MET A 30 -9.65 -10.44 -3.66
N THR A 31 -9.25 -9.27 -3.17
CA THR A 31 -10.08 -8.42 -2.30
C THR A 31 -10.81 -7.32 -3.06
N HIS A 32 -10.38 -6.99 -4.28
CA HIS A 32 -10.96 -5.92 -5.11
C HIS A 32 -11.32 -6.42 -6.51
N PRO A 33 -12.47 -7.10 -6.69
CA PRO A 33 -12.88 -7.68 -7.98
C PRO A 33 -13.41 -6.65 -9.02
N GLY A 34 -13.06 -5.36 -8.92
CA GLY A 34 -13.57 -4.26 -9.75
C GLY A 34 -12.50 -3.33 -10.33
N ILE A 35 -12.92 -2.16 -10.87
CA ILE A 35 -12.01 -1.13 -11.42
C ILE A 35 -11.09 -0.66 -10.29
N SER A 36 -9.81 -1.01 -10.39
CA SER A 36 -8.77 -0.58 -9.47
C SER A 36 -8.07 0.64 -10.03
N THR A 37 -8.16 1.78 -9.34
CA THR A 37 -7.36 2.95 -9.68
C THR A 37 -5.96 2.83 -9.07
N SER A 38 -5.01 3.60 -9.61
CA SER A 38 -3.68 3.71 -9.01
C SER A 38 -3.72 4.25 -7.56
N ASP A 39 -4.75 5.04 -7.21
CA ASP A 39 -4.93 5.58 -5.85
C ASP A 39 -5.43 4.49 -4.89
N ASP A 40 -6.37 3.63 -5.29
CA ASP A 40 -6.84 2.50 -4.47
C ASP A 40 -5.70 1.52 -4.16
N TRP A 41 -4.88 1.21 -5.16
CA TRP A 41 -3.68 0.40 -4.99
C TRP A 41 -2.70 1.03 -4.00
N GLN A 42 -2.44 2.33 -4.12
CA GLN A 42 -1.56 3.04 -3.18
C GLN A 42 -2.12 3.03 -1.75
N ARG A 43 -3.43 3.22 -1.57
CA ARG A 43 -4.08 3.13 -0.26
C ARG A 43 -3.98 1.73 0.35
N PHE A 44 -4.19 0.69 -0.46
CA PHE A 44 -3.98 -0.69 -0.03
C PHE A 44 -2.54 -0.89 0.47
N LEU A 45 -1.55 -0.47 -0.32
CA LEU A 45 -0.15 -0.58 0.08
C LEU A 45 0.17 0.22 1.35
N ALA A 46 -0.36 1.44 1.49
CA ALA A 46 -0.17 2.23 2.71
C ALA A 46 -0.72 1.51 3.95
N ALA A 47 -1.89 0.86 3.83
CA ALA A 47 -2.47 0.09 4.92
C ALA A 47 -1.62 -1.13 5.29
N ILE A 48 -1.08 -1.85 4.29
CA ILE A 48 -0.20 -3.00 4.50
C ILE A 48 1.15 -2.58 5.11
N PHE A 49 1.71 -1.46 4.66
CA PHE A 49 2.98 -0.93 5.14
C PHE A 49 2.87 -0.13 6.44
N GLY A 50 1.65 0.13 6.93
CA GLY A 50 1.41 0.92 8.14
C GLY A 50 1.72 2.41 7.99
N ILE A 51 1.73 2.92 6.77
CA ILE A 51 2.07 4.33 6.46
C ILE A 51 0.81 5.19 6.61
N GLY A 52 0.92 6.31 7.32
CA GLY A 52 -0.19 7.25 7.50
C GLY A 52 -1.26 6.81 8.52
N ARG A 53 -1.01 5.75 9.30
CA ARG A 53 -1.78 5.49 10.52
C ARG A 53 -1.38 6.50 11.59
N PRO A 54 -2.32 7.24 12.21
CA PRO A 54 -2.01 7.93 13.45
C PRO A 54 -1.59 6.88 14.48
N ASP A 55 -0.45 7.12 15.12
CA ASP A 55 0.08 6.23 16.15
C ASP A 55 -0.96 6.12 17.28
N PRO A 56 -1.46 4.92 17.62
CA PRO A 56 -2.47 4.76 18.66
C PRO A 56 -1.94 5.09 20.06
N GLY A 57 -0.63 5.35 20.22
CA GLY A 57 -0.01 5.75 21.48
C GLY A 57 0.03 7.27 21.75
N TYR A 58 -0.64 8.09 20.93
CA TYR A 58 -0.65 9.55 21.08
C TYR A 58 -1.95 10.13 21.67
N LEU A 59 -2.59 9.37 22.58
CA LEU A 59 -3.69 9.84 23.43
C LEU A 59 -3.41 9.52 24.90
#